data_AF-A0AAD4Q9C4-F1
#
_entry.id   AF-A0AAD4Q9C4-F1
#
_cell.length_a   1.000
_cell.length_b   1.000
_cell.length_c   1.000
_cell.angle_alpha   90.00
_cell.angle_beta   90.00
_cell.angle_gamma   90.00
#
_symmetry.space_group_name_H-M   'P 1'
#
loop_
_entity.id
_entity.type
_entity.pdbx_description
1 polymer ?
#
loop_
_entity_poly.entity_id
_entity_poly.type
_entity_poly.pdbx_seq_one_letter_code
_entity_poly.pdbx_strand_id
1 'polypeptide(L)'
;LPPTPKALHALVSKIPAKTLHAYVLAHLPTAPPGTLTALASFFATLRPPALLHCVRFHTDYKEVEIDDRSCRVPHDESSAEVEWVGYSGRNDSEYESLYLCCGKTVDGEFYDTPLAGWCSEGMHTTDVKRACFRDDGTSDDDMLESCVELNCHVI
;
A
#
# COMPACT_ATOMS: atom_id res chain seq x y z
N LEU A 1 -12.71 -34.90 -27.54
CA LEU A 1 -13.75 -34.54 -26.55
C LEU A 1 -13.62 -33.05 -26.26
N PRO A 2 -14.72 -32.29 -26.19
CA PRO A 2 -14.66 -30.90 -25.76
C PRO A 2 -14.05 -30.80 -24.36
N PRO A 3 -13.33 -29.71 -24.03
CA PRO A 3 -12.75 -29.53 -22.71
C PRO A 3 -13.86 -29.51 -21.65
N THR A 4 -13.67 -30.27 -20.57
CA THR A 4 -14.60 -30.25 -19.43
C THR A 4 -14.32 -29.04 -18.54
N PRO A 5 -15.30 -28.52 -17.78
CA PRO A 5 -15.07 -27.44 -16.82
C PRO A 5 -13.93 -27.73 -15.84
N LYS A 6 -13.82 -28.99 -15.38
CA LYS A 6 -12.74 -29.44 -14.49
C LYS A 6 -11.36 -29.35 -15.14
N ALA A 7 -11.25 -29.76 -16.41
CA ALA A 7 -9.99 -29.69 -17.14
C ALA A 7 -9.55 -28.24 -17.40
N LEU A 8 -10.49 -27.36 -17.75
CA LEU A 8 -10.21 -25.94 -17.97
C LEU A 8 -9.81 -25.23 -16.67
N HIS A 9 -10.52 -25.47 -15.57
CA HIS A 9 -10.16 -24.94 -14.26
C HIS A 9 -8.74 -25.37 -13.85
N ALA A 10 -8.42 -26.66 -13.95
CA ALA A 10 -7.11 -27.18 -13.60
C ALA A 10 -5.96 -26.59 -14.44
N LEU A 11 -6.24 -26.18 -15.68
CA LEU A 11 -5.28 -25.47 -16.52
C LEU A 11 -5.09 -24.02 -16.06
N VAL A 12 -6.19 -23.29 -15.87
CA VAL A 12 -6.18 -21.86 -15.50
C VAL A 12 -5.56 -21.66 -14.11
N SER A 13 -5.86 -22.52 -13.13
CA SER A 13 -5.33 -22.38 -11.77
C SER A 13 -3.81 -22.55 -11.65
N LYS A 14 -3.14 -23.09 -12.67
CA LYS A 14 -1.67 -23.22 -12.70
C LYS A 14 -0.97 -21.96 -13.20
N ILE A 15 -1.72 -20.99 -13.71
CA ILE A 15 -1.19 -19.79 -14.36
C ILE A 15 -1.34 -18.62 -13.38
N PRO A 16 -0.26 -17.89 -13.04
CA PRO A 16 -0.37 -16.68 -12.23
C PRO A 16 -1.30 -15.65 -12.89
N ALA A 17 -2.09 -14.93 -12.09
CA ALA A 17 -3.10 -14.00 -12.59
C ALA A 17 -2.53 -12.95 -13.56
N LYS A 18 -1.37 -12.36 -13.23
CA LYS A 18 -0.68 -11.39 -14.08
C LYS A 18 -0.26 -11.98 -15.42
N THR A 19 0.23 -13.23 -15.42
CA THR A 19 0.61 -13.96 -16.63
C THR A 19 -0.60 -14.25 -17.50
N LEU A 20 -1.71 -14.69 -16.90
CA LEU A 20 -2.96 -14.95 -17.63
C LEU A 20 -3.51 -13.67 -18.27
N HIS A 21 -3.54 -12.57 -17.51
CA HIS A 21 -4.03 -11.29 -18.02
C HIS A 21 -3.20 -10.79 -19.21
N ALA A 22 -1.87 -10.81 -19.09
CA ALA A 22 -0.97 -10.42 -20.17
C ALA A 22 -1.12 -11.33 -21.40
N TYR A 23 -1.26 -12.65 -21.19
CA TYR A 23 -1.50 -13.61 -22.27
C TYR A 23 -2.79 -13.31 -23.03
N VAL A 24 -3.91 -13.10 -22.32
CA VAL A 24 -5.19 -12.79 -22.96
C VAL A 24 -5.08 -11.52 -23.80
N LEU A 25 -4.54 -10.43 -23.24
CA LEU A 25 -4.38 -9.16 -23.96
C LEU A 25 -3.52 -9.29 -25.22
N ALA A 26 -2.43 -10.07 -25.16
CA ALA A 26 -1.55 -10.29 -26.30
C ALA A 26 -2.20 -11.10 -27.44
N HIS A 27 -3.19 -11.95 -27.15
CA HIS A 27 -3.81 -12.86 -28.12
C HIS A 27 -5.17 -12.38 -28.64
N LEU A 28 -5.81 -11.40 -27.99
CA LEU A 28 -7.07 -10.82 -28.47
C LEU A 28 -6.98 -10.27 -29.91
N PRO A 29 -5.92 -9.54 -30.32
CA PRO A 29 -5.87 -8.94 -31.66
C PRO A 29 -5.88 -9.95 -32.83
N THR A 30 -5.42 -11.17 -32.59
CA THR A 30 -5.29 -12.23 -33.61
C THR A 30 -6.28 -13.38 -33.41
N ALA A 31 -7.16 -13.28 -32.41
CA ALA A 31 -8.13 -14.32 -32.11
C ALA A 31 -9.22 -14.44 -33.19
N PRO A 32 -9.68 -15.65 -33.53
CA PRO A 32 -10.81 -15.84 -34.44
C PRO A 32 -12.10 -15.19 -33.92
N PRO A 33 -13.02 -14.74 -34.79
CA PRO A 33 -14.27 -14.08 -34.37
C PRO A 33 -15.11 -14.89 -33.38
N GLY A 34 -15.22 -16.20 -33.57
CA GLY A 34 -15.95 -17.07 -32.64
C GLY A 34 -15.34 -17.12 -31.23
N THR A 35 -14.01 -17.04 -31.14
CA THR A 35 -13.28 -16.95 -29.86
C THR A 35 -13.52 -15.60 -29.19
N LEU A 36 -13.51 -14.51 -29.96
CA LEU A 36 -13.80 -13.16 -29.45
C LEU A 36 -15.22 -13.08 -28.87
N THR A 37 -16.22 -13.62 -29.57
CA THR A 37 -17.60 -13.66 -29.05
C THR A 37 -17.69 -14.44 -27.75
N ALA A 38 -17.08 -15.64 -27.68
CA ALA A 38 -17.09 -16.46 -26.47
C ALA A 38 -16.39 -15.76 -25.29
N LEU A 39 -15.23 -15.16 -25.52
CA LEU A 39 -14.48 -14.43 -24.49
C LEU A 39 -15.22 -13.17 -24.03
N ALA A 40 -15.83 -12.41 -24.96
CA ALA A 40 -16.62 -11.23 -24.62
C ALA A 40 -17.81 -11.61 -23.74
N SER A 41 -18.56 -12.65 -24.09
CA SER A 41 -19.66 -13.15 -23.25
C SER A 41 -19.18 -13.71 -21.92
N PHE A 42 -18.04 -14.40 -21.90
CA PHE A 42 -17.47 -14.97 -20.66
C PHE A 42 -16.99 -13.87 -19.69
N PHE A 43 -16.34 -12.82 -20.20
CA PHE A 43 -15.83 -11.72 -19.37
C PHE A 43 -16.85 -10.62 -19.10
N ALA A 44 -18.01 -10.60 -19.74
CA ALA A 44 -19.05 -9.58 -19.54
C ALA A 44 -19.55 -9.47 -18.09
N THR A 45 -19.39 -10.53 -17.29
CA THR A 45 -19.80 -10.56 -15.87
C THR A 45 -18.69 -10.15 -14.92
N LEU A 46 -17.43 -10.01 -15.37
CA LEU A 46 -16.34 -9.49 -14.56
C LEU A 46 -16.57 -8.01 -14.29
N ARG A 47 -16.59 -7.64 -13.01
CA ARG A 47 -16.58 -6.25 -12.57
C ARG A 47 -15.19 -5.91 -12.07
N PRO A 48 -14.63 -4.74 -12.43
CA PRO A 48 -13.42 -4.24 -11.79
C PRO A 48 -13.61 -4.23 -10.26
N PRO A 49 -12.58 -4.56 -9.46
CA PRO A 49 -12.64 -4.36 -8.03
C PRO A 49 -13.00 -2.90 -7.72
N ALA A 50 -13.77 -2.69 -6.65
CA ALA A 50 -14.05 -1.35 -6.17
C ALA A 50 -12.72 -0.64 -5.80
N LEU A 51 -12.62 0.64 -6.15
CA LEU A 51 -11.61 1.50 -5.57
C LEU A 51 -12.03 1.83 -4.15
N LEU A 52 -11.10 1.70 -3.22
CA LEU A 52 -11.26 2.00 -1.81
C LEU A 52 -10.32 3.14 -1.44
N HIS A 53 -10.78 4.07 -0.61
CA HIS A 53 -9.98 5.19 -0.12
C HIS A 53 -9.28 4.84 1.18
N CYS A 54 -7.94 4.93 1.23
CA CYS A 54 -7.21 4.70 2.48
C CYS A 54 -7.33 5.93 3.39
N VAL A 55 -8.02 5.82 4.53
CA VAL A 55 -8.19 6.95 5.48
C VAL A 55 -6.93 7.27 6.29
N ARG A 56 -5.84 6.51 6.10
CA ARG A 56 -4.53 6.79 6.71
C ARG A 56 -3.56 7.51 5.76
N PHE A 57 -3.60 7.18 4.47
CA PHE A 57 -2.64 7.66 3.47
C PHE A 57 -3.29 8.47 2.35
N HIS A 58 -4.62 8.61 2.40
CA HIS A 58 -5.44 9.37 1.46
C HIS A 58 -5.19 9.03 -0.01
N THR A 59 -4.92 7.76 -0.28
CA THR A 59 -4.68 7.21 -1.62
C THR A 59 -5.65 6.08 -1.89
N ASP A 60 -6.10 5.97 -3.14
CA ASP A 60 -6.93 4.85 -3.57
C ASP A 60 -6.16 3.56 -3.69
N TYR A 61 -6.81 2.48 -3.33
CA TYR A 61 -6.29 1.15 -3.49
C TYR A 61 -7.41 0.19 -3.92
N LYS A 62 -7.02 -0.92 -4.53
CA LYS A 62 -7.92 -2.07 -4.72
C LYS A 62 -7.58 -3.11 -3.68
N GLU A 63 -8.58 -3.82 -3.18
CA GLU A 63 -8.37 -4.87 -2.18
C GLU A 63 -7.38 -5.96 -2.64
N VAL A 64 -7.36 -6.26 -3.95
CA VAL A 64 -6.45 -7.22 -4.56
C VAL A 64 -4.97 -6.78 -4.58
N GLU A 65 -4.71 -5.49 -4.33
CA GLU A 65 -3.37 -4.90 -4.35
C GLU A 65 -2.80 -4.75 -2.92
N ILE A 66 -3.54 -5.14 -1.86
CA ILE A 66 -3.09 -4.98 -0.47
C ILE A 66 -2.12 -6.10 -0.08
N ASP A 67 -0.95 -5.71 0.41
CA ASP A 67 -0.03 -6.50 1.21
C ASP A 67 0.15 -5.88 2.62
N ASP A 68 0.97 -6.52 3.45
CA ASP A 68 1.27 -6.09 4.82
C ASP A 68 2.04 -4.77 4.91
N ARG A 69 2.49 -4.20 3.78
CA ARG A 69 3.37 -3.02 3.72
C ARG A 69 2.90 -1.95 2.73
N SER A 70 1.68 -2.06 2.21
CA SER A 70 1.16 -1.20 1.14
C SER A 70 0.90 0.23 1.60
N CYS A 71 0.50 0.40 2.86
CA CYS A 71 0.25 1.70 3.48
C CYS A 71 1.48 2.13 4.28
N ARG A 72 2.19 3.14 3.79
CA ARG A 72 3.40 3.71 4.42
C ARG A 72 3.20 5.18 4.68
N VAL A 73 3.26 5.57 5.95
CA VAL A 73 3.16 6.98 6.36
C VAL A 73 4.57 7.44 6.73
N PRO A 74 5.11 8.46 6.03
CA PRO A 74 6.40 9.02 6.42
C PRO A 74 6.31 9.66 7.80
N HIS A 75 7.45 9.79 8.47
CA HIS A 75 7.51 10.60 9.68
C HIS A 75 7.26 12.07 9.33
N ASP A 76 6.62 12.79 10.25
CA ASP A 76 6.61 14.25 10.20
C ASP A 76 8.00 14.75 10.60
N GLU A 77 8.77 15.21 9.62
CA GLU A 77 10.14 15.71 9.83
C GLU A 77 10.17 16.92 10.76
N SER A 78 9.09 17.71 10.82
CA SER A 78 9.01 18.86 11.73
C SER A 78 8.85 18.45 13.21
N SER A 79 8.46 17.20 13.44
CA SER A 79 8.32 16.60 14.77
C SER A 79 9.62 15.95 15.29
N ALA A 80 10.70 16.00 14.51
CA ALA A 80 11.96 15.36 14.86
C ALA A 80 12.76 16.21 15.87
N GLU A 81 13.05 15.63 17.03
CA GLU A 81 14.01 16.17 17.99
C GLU A 81 15.33 15.40 17.88
N VAL A 82 16.44 16.11 17.66
CA VAL A 82 17.77 15.51 17.50
C VAL A 82 18.58 15.69 18.78
N GLU A 83 18.99 14.59 19.39
CA GLU A 83 19.89 14.56 20.54
C GLU A 83 21.26 14.01 20.14
N TRP A 84 22.35 14.67 20.56
CA TRP A 84 23.71 14.20 20.30
C TRP A 84 24.17 13.31 21.44
N VAL A 85 24.26 12.00 21.20
CA VAL A 85 24.54 10.98 22.23
C VAL A 85 26.03 10.72 22.48
N GLY A 86 26.94 11.37 21.75
CA GLY A 86 28.39 11.15 21.87
C GLY A 86 29.24 12.41 22.06
N TYR A 87 29.69 12.69 23.30
CA TYR A 87 30.93 13.44 23.57
C TYR A 87 31.92 12.52 24.30
N SER A 88 32.54 11.59 23.56
CA SER A 88 33.60 10.72 24.10
C SER A 88 34.83 10.66 23.19
N GLY A 89 35.38 11.82 22.82
CA GLY A 89 36.80 11.97 22.46
C GLY A 89 37.34 11.20 21.24
N ARG A 90 36.49 10.58 20.43
CA ARG A 90 36.79 10.08 19.07
C ARG A 90 35.79 10.69 18.11
N ASN A 91 36.27 11.04 16.91
CA ASN A 91 35.62 11.85 15.88
C ASN A 91 34.35 11.24 15.22
N ASP A 92 33.54 10.46 15.92
CA ASP A 92 32.23 10.00 15.41
C ASP A 92 31.11 10.69 16.18
N SER A 93 30.35 11.52 15.47
CA SER A 93 29.20 12.24 16.02
C SER A 93 27.95 11.35 15.91
N GLU A 94 27.73 10.50 16.90
CA GLU A 94 26.48 9.75 17.02
C GLU A 94 25.37 10.70 17.51
N TYR A 95 24.27 10.79 16.76
CA TYR A 95 23.05 11.48 17.17
C TYR A 95 21.86 10.54 17.05
N GLU A 96 20.85 10.76 17.89
CA GLU A 96 19.58 10.06 17.86
C GLU A 96 18.49 11.06 17.46
N SER A 97 17.59 10.65 16.57
CA SER A 97 16.40 11.43 16.19
C SER A 97 15.17 10.80 16.82
N LEU A 98 14.52 11.51 17.74
CA LEU A 98 13.21 11.15 18.28
C LEU A 98 12.11 11.77 17.41
N TYR A 99 11.27 10.94 16.81
CA TYR A 99 10.10 11.40 16.07
C TYR A 99 8.89 11.49 16.98
N LEU A 100 8.50 12.71 17.36
CA LEU A 100 7.35 12.92 18.25
C LEU A 100 6.02 12.46 17.62
N CYS A 101 5.93 12.32 16.29
CA CYS A 101 4.74 11.77 15.62
C CYS A 101 4.40 10.30 15.99
N CYS A 102 5.35 9.51 16.48
CA CYS A 102 5.13 8.10 16.86
C CYS A 102 6.05 7.57 17.95
N GLY A 103 6.81 8.44 18.63
CA GLY A 103 7.71 8.06 19.73
C GLY A 103 8.92 7.20 19.34
N LYS A 104 9.17 6.99 18.04
CA LYS A 104 10.30 6.19 17.56
C LYS A 104 11.60 7.00 17.60
N THR A 105 12.63 6.43 18.20
CA THR A 105 14.00 6.93 18.14
C THR A 105 14.77 6.18 17.05
N VAL A 106 15.49 6.92 16.22
CA VAL A 106 16.31 6.39 15.13
C VAL A 106 17.75 6.88 15.30
N ASP A 107 18.69 5.94 15.27
CA ASP A 107 20.13 6.23 15.30
C ASP A 107 20.54 6.91 13.98
N GLY A 108 21.16 8.08 14.10
CA GLY A 108 21.74 8.83 12.99
C GLY A 108 23.14 8.33 12.67
N GLU A 109 23.25 7.45 11.68
CA GLU A 109 24.55 7.12 11.07
C GLU A 109 24.97 8.20 10.04
N PHE A 110 26.27 8.52 10.00
CA PHE A 110 26.84 9.63 9.26
C PHE A 110 26.62 9.51 7.73
N TYR A 111 26.03 10.55 7.14
CA TYR A 111 25.74 10.79 5.71
C TYR A 111 24.77 9.81 4.98
N ASP A 112 23.64 10.38 4.54
CA ASP A 112 22.79 9.91 3.43
C ASP A 112 22.01 8.60 3.61
N THR A 113 21.93 8.05 4.83
CA THR A 113 21.02 6.93 5.13
C THR A 113 19.61 7.48 5.32
N PRO A 114 18.61 7.07 4.51
CA PRO A 114 17.22 7.45 4.73
C PRO A 114 16.84 7.10 6.17
N LEU A 115 16.46 8.13 6.95
CA LEU A 115 16.08 8.02 8.35
C LEU A 115 15.21 6.77 8.54
N ALA A 116 15.69 5.83 9.34
CA ALA A 116 15.26 4.44 9.30
C ALA A 116 13.77 4.30 9.66
N GLY A 117 12.93 4.14 8.64
CA GLY A 117 11.60 3.55 8.78
C GLY A 117 10.43 4.46 8.37
N TRP A 118 9.25 3.99 8.75
CA TRP A 118 7.97 4.67 8.51
C TRP A 118 7.31 4.93 9.86
N CYS A 119 6.62 6.05 9.99
CA CYS A 119 5.76 6.35 11.14
C CYS A 119 4.75 5.20 11.33
N SER A 120 4.09 4.81 10.23
CA SER A 120 3.25 3.61 10.13
C SER A 120 3.60 2.81 8.87
N GLU A 121 3.72 1.49 9.01
CA GLU A 121 3.76 0.52 7.89
C GLU A 121 2.68 -0.54 8.13
N GLY A 122 1.85 -0.82 7.13
CA GLY A 122 0.75 -1.77 7.28
C GLY A 122 -0.12 -1.92 6.04
N MET A 123 -1.26 -2.59 6.21
CA MET A 123 -2.30 -2.67 5.19
C MET A 123 -3.05 -1.33 5.07
N HIS A 124 -3.52 -1.01 3.86
CA HIS A 124 -4.51 0.06 3.67
C HIS A 124 -5.78 -0.23 4.45
N THR A 125 -6.47 0.82 4.89
CA THR A 125 -7.71 0.70 5.67
C THR A 125 -8.67 1.82 5.33
N THR A 126 -9.97 1.50 5.25
CA THR A 126 -11.08 2.46 5.25
C THR A 126 -11.60 2.73 6.67
N ASP A 127 -11.17 1.93 7.65
CA ASP A 127 -11.55 2.06 9.06
C ASP A 127 -10.62 3.06 9.77
N VAL A 128 -11.21 4.18 10.19
CA VAL A 128 -10.54 5.26 10.93
C VAL A 128 -9.93 4.75 12.23
N LYS A 129 -10.61 3.87 12.97
CA LYS A 129 -10.09 3.34 14.24
C LYS A 129 -8.85 2.48 14.05
N ARG A 130 -8.79 1.77 12.91
CA ARG A 130 -7.58 1.05 12.52
C ARG A 130 -6.53 2.02 12.00
N ALA A 131 -6.89 3.17 11.45
CA ALA A 131 -5.93 4.15 10.94
C ALA A 131 -5.16 4.87 12.05
N CYS A 132 -5.79 5.12 13.20
CA CYS A 132 -5.19 5.70 14.40
C CYS A 132 -4.05 4.82 14.97
N PHE A 133 -2.80 5.10 14.58
CA PHE A 133 -1.61 4.45 15.14
C PHE A 133 -0.53 5.46 15.55
N ARG A 134 -0.94 6.66 15.98
CA ARG A 134 -0.04 7.60 16.63
C ARG A 134 -0.16 7.46 18.15
N ASP A 135 0.97 7.45 18.84
CA ASP A 135 1.05 7.31 20.30
C ASP A 135 0.43 8.51 21.05
N ASP A 136 0.24 9.64 20.36
CA ASP A 136 -0.39 10.87 20.88
C ASP A 136 -1.91 10.97 20.59
N GLY A 137 -2.50 10.00 19.90
CA GLY A 137 -3.93 10.01 19.55
C GLY A 137 -4.85 9.79 20.75
N THR A 138 -6.01 10.46 20.75
CA THR A 138 -7.08 10.30 21.75
C THR A 138 -8.39 9.83 21.09
N SER A 139 -9.43 9.56 21.87
CA SER A 139 -10.75 9.24 21.30
C SER A 139 -11.39 10.42 20.54
N ASP A 140 -10.97 11.64 20.88
CA ASP A 140 -11.55 12.88 20.36
C ASP A 140 -10.66 13.53 19.28
N ASP A 141 -9.41 13.07 19.16
CA ASP A 141 -8.43 13.50 18.16
C ASP A 141 -7.69 12.27 17.64
N ASP A 142 -8.06 11.82 16.45
CA ASP A 142 -7.45 10.66 15.81
C ASP A 142 -6.07 10.97 15.21
N MET A 143 -5.64 12.24 15.25
CA MET A 143 -4.39 12.74 14.69
C MET A 143 -4.21 12.38 13.21
N LEU A 144 -5.31 12.13 12.51
CA LEU A 144 -5.36 11.90 11.07
C LEU A 144 -5.79 13.21 10.39
N GLU A 145 -5.17 13.53 9.26
CA GLU A 145 -5.70 14.60 8.41
C GLU A 145 -7.05 14.16 7.86
N SER A 146 -8.07 15.01 7.98
CA SER A 146 -9.40 14.62 7.52
C SER A 146 -9.46 14.59 5.99
N CYS A 147 -10.32 13.73 5.44
CA CYS A 147 -10.58 13.74 3.99
C CYS A 147 -11.13 15.09 3.47
N VAL A 148 -11.69 15.91 4.36
CA VAL A 148 -12.19 17.24 4.04
C VAL A 148 -11.03 18.22 3.86
N GLU A 149 -10.07 18.22 4.79
CA GLU A 149 -8.87 19.07 4.73
C GLU A 149 -8.01 18.74 3.51
N LEU A 150 -7.86 17.46 3.21
CA LEU A 150 -7.12 16.97 2.05
C LEU A 150 -7.92 16.98 0.74
N ASN A 151 -9.20 17.38 0.79
CA ASN A 151 -10.09 17.41 -0.37
C ASN A 151 -10.14 16.08 -1.16
N CYS A 152 -10.09 14.95 -0.45
CA CYS A 152 -10.09 13.60 -1.02
C CYS A 152 -11.39 12.83 -0.77
N HIS A 153 -12.49 13.53 -0.49
CA HIS A 153 -13.80 12.96 -0.16
C HIS A 153 -14.62 12.52 -1.39
N VAL A 154 -14.04 12.54 -2.59
CA VAL A 154 -14.73 12.30 -3.86
C VAL A 154 -14.12 11.11 -4.58
N ILE A 155 -14.34 9.89 -4.08
CA ILE A 155 -14.23 8.63 -4.85
C ILE A 155 -15.31 7.66 -4.40
#